data_AF-A0A3M6U8Z1-F1
#
_entry.id   AF-A0A3M6U8Z1-F1
#
_cell.length_a   1.000
_cell.length_b   1.000
_cell.length_c   1.000
_cell.angle_alpha   90.00
_cell.angle_beta   90.00
_cell.angle_gamma   90.00
#
_symmetry.space_group_name_H-M   'P 1'
#
loop_
_entity.id
_entity.type
_entity.pdbx_description
1 polymer ?
#
loop_
_entity_poly.entity_id
_entity_poly.type
_entity_poly.pdbx_seq_one_letter_code
_entity_poly.pdbx_strand_id
1 'polypeptide(L)'
;MNSTDLSNPYQELGVSENSSHEEIKRAYQRLVLKGLSQDWPVSDEVDLDDMEYHEDTESYSSVCRCSGEYVISDSDLENGHNIVCCSNCTLSIRVLYNVLQDDASNNQ
;
A
#
# COMPACT_ATOMS: atom_id res chain seq x y z
N MET A 1 -31.51 -2.04 -18.43
CA MET A 1 -30.49 -1.15 -19.00
C MET A 1 -29.31 -1.20 -18.03
N ASN A 2 -28.12 -1.75 -18.29
CA ASN A 2 -27.44 -2.30 -19.46
C ASN A 2 -26.99 -3.74 -19.11
N SER A 3 -27.27 -4.72 -19.98
CA SER A 3 -26.30 -5.39 -20.85
C SER A 3 -25.05 -5.88 -20.12
N THR A 4 -24.97 -7.21 -19.99
CA THR A 4 -23.81 -7.98 -19.58
C THR A 4 -22.50 -7.37 -20.08
N ASP A 5 -21.68 -6.88 -19.16
CA ASP A 5 -20.27 -6.58 -19.36
C ASP A 5 -19.53 -7.91 -19.61
N LEU A 6 -19.73 -8.46 -20.81
CA LEU A 6 -18.94 -9.59 -21.29
C LEU A 6 -17.61 -9.00 -21.75
N SER A 7 -16.74 -8.70 -20.79
CA SER A 7 -15.36 -8.37 -21.12
C SER A 7 -14.78 -9.56 -21.89
N ASN A 8 -14.26 -9.29 -23.08
CA ASN A 8 -13.65 -10.34 -23.90
C ASN A 8 -12.35 -10.77 -23.18
N PRO A 9 -12.22 -12.04 -22.73
CA PRO A 9 -11.05 -12.47 -21.97
C PRO A 9 -9.73 -12.30 -22.76
N TYR A 10 -9.78 -12.40 -24.08
CA TYR A 10 -8.61 -12.18 -24.94
C TYR A 10 -8.19 -10.70 -24.95
N GLN A 11 -9.16 -9.78 -24.93
CA GLN A 11 -8.90 -8.35 -24.85
C GLN A 11 -8.31 -7.95 -23.49
N GLU A 12 -8.79 -8.52 -22.38
CA GLU A 12 -8.21 -8.29 -21.05
C GLU A 12 -6.77 -8.79 -20.94
N LEU A 13 -6.49 -9.95 -21.54
CA LEU A 13 -5.15 -10.52 -21.60
C LEU A 13 -4.22 -9.80 -22.60
N GLY A 14 -4.76 -8.94 -23.46
CA GLY A 14 -4.02 -8.24 -24.50
C GLY A 14 -3.47 -9.18 -25.59
N VAL A 15 -4.18 -10.26 -25.89
CA VAL A 15 -3.82 -11.28 -26.89
C VAL A 15 -4.89 -11.40 -27.97
N SER A 16 -4.54 -11.98 -29.12
CA SER A 16 -5.50 -12.27 -30.18
C SER A 16 -6.36 -13.48 -29.83
N GLU A 17 -7.59 -13.55 -30.33
CA GLU A 17 -8.45 -14.75 -30.23
C GLU A 17 -7.81 -15.99 -30.87
N ASN A 18 -6.84 -15.77 -31.77
CA ASN A 18 -6.10 -16.82 -32.47
C ASN A 18 -4.72 -17.11 -31.86
N SER A 19 -4.39 -16.51 -30.71
CA SER A 19 -3.10 -16.72 -30.04
C SER A 19 -2.91 -18.17 -29.58
N SER A 20 -1.65 -18.60 -29.55
CA SER A 20 -1.33 -19.97 -29.10
C SER A 20 -1.60 -20.16 -27.61
N HIS A 21 -1.82 -21.42 -27.19
CA HIS A 21 -2.04 -21.75 -25.77
C HIS A 21 -0.92 -21.22 -24.85
N GLU A 22 0.33 -21.32 -25.28
CA GLU A 22 1.49 -20.83 -24.52
C GLU A 22 1.49 -19.30 -24.39
N GLU A 23 1.08 -18.59 -25.43
CA GLU A 23 0.98 -17.13 -25.40
C GLU A 23 -0.13 -16.66 -24.45
N ILE A 24 -1.30 -17.30 -24.50
CA ILE A 24 -2.42 -17.03 -23.59
C ILE A 24 -2.01 -17.31 -22.14
N LYS A 25 -1.35 -18.45 -21.88
CA LYS A 25 -0.87 -18.83 -20.54
C LYS A 25 0.14 -17.82 -20.00
N ARG A 26 1.09 -17.38 -20.84
CA ARG A 26 2.09 -16.38 -20.46
C ARG A 26 1.46 -15.01 -20.16
N ALA A 27 0.48 -14.60 -20.97
CA ALA A 27 -0.26 -13.36 -20.76
C ALA A 27 -1.05 -13.40 -19.44
N TYR A 28 -1.74 -14.51 -19.17
CA TYR A 28 -2.46 -14.72 -17.91
C TYR A 28 -1.54 -14.67 -16.70
N GLN A 29 -0.42 -15.40 -16.73
CA GLN A 29 0.57 -15.37 -15.64
C GLN A 29 1.09 -13.95 -15.38
N ARG A 30 1.37 -13.19 -16.44
CA ARG A 30 1.80 -11.79 -16.32
C ARG A 30 0.71 -10.91 -15.69
N LEU A 31 -0.54 -11.08 -16.11
CA LEU A 31 -1.67 -10.32 -15.59
C LEU A 31 -1.89 -10.60 -14.10
N VAL A 32 -1.85 -11.87 -13.69
CA VAL A 32 -1.95 -12.27 -12.28
C VAL A 32 -0.84 -11.63 -11.45
N LEU A 33 0.42 -11.70 -11.90
CA LEU A 33 1.54 -11.08 -11.20
C LEU A 33 1.37 -9.56 -11.06
N LYS A 34 0.85 -8.89 -12.10
CA LYS A 34 0.53 -7.46 -12.05
C LYS A 34 -0.64 -7.13 -11.12
N GLY A 35 -1.65 -8.01 -11.03
CA GLY A 35 -2.78 -7.86 -10.11
C GLY A 35 -2.40 -8.09 -8.65
N LEU A 36 -1.42 -8.96 -8.40
CA LEU A 36 -0.87 -9.19 -7.05
C LEU A 36 0.01 -8.03 -6.57
N SER A 37 0.45 -7.15 -7.47
CA SER A 37 1.28 -5.99 -7.15
C SER A 37 0.48 -4.68 -7.07
N GLN A 38 -0.83 -4.71 -6.85
CA GLN A 38 -1.56 -3.45 -6.67
C GLN A 38 -1.07 -2.74 -5.40
N ASP A 39 -0.68 -1.48 -5.58
CA ASP A 39 -0.34 -0.59 -4.49
C ASP A 39 -1.51 -0.51 -3.49
N TRP A 40 -1.20 -0.54 -2.20
CA TRP A 40 -2.22 -0.48 -1.16
C TRP A 40 -3.15 0.74 -1.37
N PRO A 41 -4.48 0.58 -1.34
CA PRO A 41 -5.38 1.73 -1.40
C PRO A 41 -5.22 2.56 -0.12
N VAL A 42 -4.45 3.64 -0.21
CA VAL A 42 -4.26 4.61 0.87
C VAL A 42 -5.49 5.50 0.93
N SER A 43 -6.15 5.53 2.08
CA SER A 43 -7.35 6.33 2.32
C SER A 43 -7.04 7.79 2.66
N ASP A 44 -5.92 8.04 3.34
CA ASP A 44 -5.53 9.37 3.83
C ASP A 44 -4.03 9.43 4.10
N GLU A 45 -3.48 10.64 4.15
CA GLU A 45 -2.09 10.91 4.56
C GLU A 45 -2.11 11.65 5.90
N VAL A 46 -1.30 11.19 6.85
CA VAL A 46 -1.26 11.72 8.22
C VAL A 46 0.18 12.06 8.57
N ASP A 47 0.41 13.27 9.06
CA ASP A 47 1.72 13.68 9.57
C ASP A 47 2.02 12.93 10.88
N LEU A 48 3.25 12.41 11.02
CA LEU A 48 3.67 11.68 12.22
C LEU A 48 3.52 12.52 13.50
N ASP A 49 3.70 13.85 13.38
CA ASP A 49 3.54 14.82 14.46
C ASP A 49 2.10 14.90 15.01
N ASP A 50 1.10 14.47 14.22
CA ASP A 50 -0.32 14.42 14.62
C ASP A 50 -0.68 13.08 15.30
N MET A 51 0.24 12.12 15.35
CA MET A 51 0.03 10.83 15.99
C MET A 51 0.45 10.86 17.47
N GLU A 52 -0.20 10.03 18.29
CA GLU A 52 0.14 9.88 19.70
C GLU A 52 1.27 8.85 19.86
N TYR A 53 2.41 9.28 20.43
CA TYR A 53 3.57 8.44 20.68
C TYR A 53 3.45 7.66 22.01
N HIS A 54 3.75 6.37 21.97
CA HIS A 54 3.73 5.45 23.10
C HIS A 54 5.15 4.99 23.44
N GLU A 55 5.71 5.52 24.53
CA GLU A 55 7.07 5.19 25.00
C GLU A 55 7.25 3.70 25.35
N ASP A 56 6.19 3.03 25.84
CA ASP A 56 6.26 1.63 26.27
C ASP A 56 6.51 0.65 25.11
N THR A 57 6.10 1.04 23.89
CA THR A 57 6.11 0.20 22.70
C THR A 57 6.88 0.79 21.53
N GLU A 58 7.47 1.99 21.70
CA GLU A 58 8.20 2.74 20.65
C GLU A 58 7.37 2.81 19.35
N SER A 59 6.11 3.25 19.51
CA SER A 59 5.14 3.26 18.42
C SER A 59 4.20 4.47 18.46
N TYR A 60 3.68 4.84 17.31
CA TYR A 60 2.74 5.93 17.13
C TYR A 60 1.37 5.37 16.82
N SER A 61 0.35 6.00 17.41
CA SER A 61 -1.05 5.61 17.22
C SER A 61 -1.90 6.76 16.70
N SER A 62 -2.89 6.44 15.88
CA SER A 62 -3.92 7.38 15.45
C SER A 62 -5.28 6.71 15.39
N VAL A 63 -6.34 7.44 15.72
CA VAL A 63 -7.71 6.92 15.78
C VAL A 63 -8.36 6.86 14.41
N CYS A 64 -8.88 5.69 14.06
CA CYS A 64 -9.65 5.50 12.85
C CYS A 64 -11.13 5.89 13.04
N ARG A 65 -11.76 6.35 11.96
CA ARG A 65 -13.20 6.69 11.94
C ARG A 65 -14.12 5.49 12.20
N CYS A 66 -13.61 4.26 12.09
CA CYS A 66 -14.35 3.04 12.45
C CYS A 66 -14.25 2.68 13.93
N SER A 67 -13.60 3.50 14.77
CA SER A 67 -13.27 3.21 16.18
C SER A 67 -12.18 2.15 16.35
N GLY A 68 -11.42 1.82 15.30
CA GLY A 68 -10.15 1.13 15.40
C GLY A 68 -8.99 2.10 15.55
N GLU A 69 -7.78 1.58 15.48
CA GLU A 69 -6.53 2.34 15.59
C GLU A 69 -5.59 1.98 14.44
N TYR A 70 -4.76 2.94 14.07
CA TYR A 70 -3.60 2.78 13.24
C TYR A 70 -2.39 2.80 14.17
N VAL A 71 -1.54 1.78 14.11
CA VAL A 71 -0.34 1.68 14.97
C VAL A 71 0.87 1.37 14.10
N ILE A 72 1.91 2.18 14.22
CA ILE A 72 3.16 2.05 13.46
C ILE A 72 4.36 2.18 14.41
N SER A 73 5.35 1.29 14.30
CA SER A 73 6.55 1.37 15.14
C SER A 73 7.64 2.25 14.52
N ASP A 74 8.55 2.77 15.33
CA ASP A 74 9.75 3.46 14.82
C ASP A 74 10.54 2.56 13.86
N SER A 75 10.68 1.27 14.21
CA SER A 75 11.33 0.26 13.36
C SER A 75 10.67 0.14 11.98
N ASP A 76 9.34 0.22 11.89
CA ASP A 76 8.64 0.19 10.60
C ASP A 76 9.01 1.42 9.75
N LEU A 77 9.05 2.60 10.35
CA LEU A 77 9.43 3.85 9.67
C LEU A 77 10.89 3.79 9.19
N GLU A 78 11.82 3.31 10.01
CA GLU A 78 13.23 3.13 9.65
C GLU A 78 13.42 2.17 8.46
N ASN A 79 12.59 1.13 8.36
CA ASN A 79 12.59 0.19 7.24
C ASN A 79 11.87 0.72 5.99
N GLY A 80 11.34 1.95 6.03
CA GLY A 80 10.59 2.57 4.94
C GLY A 80 9.14 2.08 4.82
N HIS A 81 8.62 1.36 5.82
CA HIS A 81 7.24 0.91 5.86
C HIS A 81 6.34 2.00 6.44
N ASN A 82 5.87 2.92 5.60
CA ASN A 82 5.06 4.06 6.04
C ASN A 82 3.57 3.93 5.72
N ILE A 83 3.07 2.72 5.45
CA ILE A 83 1.65 2.45 5.23
C ILE A 83 1.17 1.52 6.33
N VAL A 84 0.14 1.93 7.06
CA VAL A 84 -0.44 1.19 8.18
C VAL A 84 -1.91 0.92 7.95
N CYS A 85 -2.35 -0.30 8.26
CA CYS A 85 -3.75 -0.72 8.18
C CYS A 85 -4.44 -0.52 9.53
N CYS A 86 -5.74 -0.18 9.49
CA CYS A 86 -6.53 -0.12 10.71
C CYS A 86 -6.76 -1.51 11.31
N SER A 87 -6.72 -1.63 12.64
CA SER A 87 -7.01 -2.87 13.35
C SER A 87 -8.44 -3.42 13.15
N ASN A 88 -9.41 -2.55 12.85
CA ASN A 88 -10.84 -2.91 12.82
C ASN A 88 -11.52 -2.75 11.45
N CYS A 89 -10.82 -2.29 10.40
CA CYS A 89 -11.42 -2.14 9.07
C CYS A 89 -10.41 -2.37 7.95
N THR A 90 -10.81 -2.11 6.70
CA THR A 90 -9.96 -2.28 5.52
C THR A 90 -9.26 -0.98 5.08
N LEU A 91 -9.38 0.10 5.85
CA LEU A 91 -8.71 1.37 5.53
C LEU A 91 -7.24 1.30 5.91
N SER A 92 -6.40 1.89 5.06
CA SER A 92 -4.99 2.11 5.33
C SER A 92 -4.67 3.59 5.20
N ILE A 93 -3.71 4.10 5.98
CA ILE A 93 -3.21 5.47 5.87
C ILE A 93 -1.71 5.45 5.55
N ARG A 94 -1.22 6.54 4.95
CA ARG A 94 0.20 6.78 4.76
C ARG A 94 0.69 7.77 5.81
N VAL A 95 1.75 7.39 6.51
CA VAL A 95 2.39 8.25 7.50
C VAL A 95 3.48 9.06 6.82
N LEU A 96 3.41 10.38 6.98
CA LEU A 96 4.40 11.35 6.49
C LEU A 96 5.36 11.66 7.63
N TYR A 97 6.66 11.47 7.39
CA TYR A 97 7.71 11.69 8.37
C TYR A 97 8.96 12.22 7.69
N ASN A 98 9.82 12.90 8.45
CA ASN A 98 11.11 13.37 7.98
C ASN A 98 12.23 12.77 8.82
N VAL A 99 13.22 12.18 8.17
CA VAL A 99 14.42 11.69 8.87
C VAL A 99 15.37 12.86 9.01
N LEU A 100 15.54 13.35 10.24
CA LEU A 100 16.58 14.33 10.53
C LEU A 100 17.93 13.61 10.39
N GLN A 101 18.65 13.91 9.31
CA GLN A 101 20.05 13.53 9.22
C GLN A 101 20.81 14.44 10.17
N ASP A 102 21.30 13.89 11.27
CA ASP A 102 22.34 14.54 12.05
C ASP A 102 23.58 14.60 11.16
N ASP A 103 23.72 15.72 10.44
CA ASP A 103 24.92 16.10 9.70
C ASP A 103 26.08 16.34 10.68
N ALA A 104 26.55 15.28 11.34
CA ALA A 104 27.83 15.23 12.01
C ALA A 104 28.93 15.08 10.94
N SER A 105 29.14 16.13 10.15
CA SER A 105 30.31 16.27 9.29
C SER A 105 30.97 17.63 9.50
N ASN A 106 31.94 17.61 10.41
CA ASN A 106 33.12 18.49 10.52
C ASN A 106 32.90 20.01 10.65
N ASN A 107 32.91 20.46 11.91
CA ASN A 107 33.34 21.81 12.26
C ASN A 107 34.87 21.90 12.13
N GLN A 108 35.31 22.68 11.13
CA GLN A 108 36.60 23.39 10.96
C GLN A 108 37.92 22.66 11.25
#